data_AF-A0A5S4T875-F1
#
_entry.id   AF-A0A5S4T875-F1
#
_cell.length_a   1.000
_cell.length_b   1.000
_cell.length_c   1.000
_cell.angle_alpha   90.00
_cell.angle_beta   90.00
_cell.angle_gamma   90.00
#
_symmetry.space_group_name_H-M   'P 1'
#
loop_
_entity.id
_entity.type
_entity.pdbx_description
1 polymer ?
#
loop_
_entity_poly.entity_id
_entity_poly.type
_entity_poly.pdbx_seq_one_letter_code
_entity_poly.pdbx_strand_id
1 'polypeptide(L)'
;SSRSMEPVELVESYPVTVVFMEGASNQLDQEVVDDDLVLPIENGELDLAESVADNILLNIPIKVLTAEEEAGQGFVSGNDWQVMTEEEYQAQQAVKKEENSPFAGLQGLFDGDE
;
A
#
# COMPACT_ATOMS: atom_id res chain seq x y z
N SER A 1 1.52 -11.74 0.94
CA SER A 1 1.50 -10.68 -0.07
C SER A 1 0.08 -10.15 -0.24
N SER A 2 -0.07 -8.83 -0.27
CA SER A 2 -1.31 -8.11 -0.56
C SER A 2 -1.66 -8.14 -2.05
N ARG A 3 -0.80 -8.69 -2.91
CA ARG A 3 -0.98 -8.71 -4.35
C ARG A 3 -1.13 -10.13 -4.91
N SER A 4 -0.16 -11.03 -4.68
CA SER A 4 -0.23 -12.42 -5.15
C SER A 4 -1.03 -13.35 -4.23
N MET A 5 -1.35 -12.90 -3.01
CA MET A 5 -1.82 -13.75 -1.90
C MET A 5 -0.84 -14.87 -1.49
N GLU A 6 0.41 -14.81 -1.94
CA GLU A 6 1.43 -15.74 -1.46
C GLU A 6 1.74 -15.48 0.01
N PRO A 7 1.97 -16.51 0.83
CA PRO A 7 2.39 -16.34 2.22
C PRO A 7 3.68 -15.50 2.31
N VAL A 8 3.70 -14.52 3.21
CA VAL A 8 4.88 -13.68 3.48
C VAL A 8 5.06 -13.62 4.99
N GLU A 9 6.24 -14.00 5.47
CA GLU A 9 6.64 -13.76 6.85
C GLU A 9 7.07 -12.31 7.00
N LEU A 10 6.49 -11.61 7.98
CA LEU A 10 6.78 -10.21 8.25
C LEU A 10 7.14 -10.05 9.72
N VAL A 11 8.30 -9.43 9.97
CA VAL A 11 8.79 -9.11 11.31
C VAL A 11 9.06 -7.62 11.37
N GLU A 12 8.35 -6.95 12.27
CA GLU A 12 8.41 -5.50 12.43
C GLU A 12 8.89 -5.14 13.85
N SER A 13 9.61 -4.03 13.97
CA SER A 13 10.07 -3.50 15.25
C SER A 13 10.12 -1.98 15.22
N TYR A 14 9.34 -1.34 16.09
CA TYR A 14 9.21 0.10 16.13
C TYR A 14 9.55 0.64 17.53
N PRO A 15 10.36 1.70 17.64
CA PRO A 15 10.47 2.44 18.88
C PRO A 15 9.19 3.24 19.12
N VAL A 16 8.68 3.20 20.35
CA VAL A 16 7.45 3.90 20.76
C VAL A 16 7.76 4.75 21.99
N THR A 17 7.28 5.99 22.00
CA THR A 17 7.35 6.92 23.13
C THR A 17 5.95 7.29 23.56
N VAL A 18 5.65 7.12 24.86
CA VAL A 18 4.32 7.36 25.43
C VAL A 18 4.49 8.09 26.75
N VAL A 19 3.58 9.04 27.00
CA VAL A 19 3.55 9.82 28.24
C VAL A 19 2.40 9.33 29.11
N PHE A 20 2.70 9.04 30.38
CA PHE A 20 1.70 8.64 31.37
C PHE A 20 1.56 9.70 32.47
N MET A 21 0.32 9.99 32.90
CA MET A 21 0.05 11.00 33.91
C MET A 21 -1.04 10.58 34.91
N GLU A 22 -0.80 10.81 36.21
CA GLU A 22 -1.78 10.56 37.27
C GLU A 22 -2.84 11.67 37.30
N GLY A 23 -4.12 11.29 37.41
CA GLY A 23 -5.24 12.24 37.47
C GLY A 23 -5.68 12.82 36.12
N ALA A 24 -5.04 12.42 35.02
CA ALA A 24 -5.53 12.71 33.67
C ALA A 24 -6.91 12.06 33.51
N SER A 25 -7.96 12.87 33.37
CA SER A 25 -9.36 12.42 33.47
C SER A 25 -10.18 12.60 32.19
N ASN A 26 -9.57 13.13 31.13
CA ASN A 26 -9.94 13.16 29.70
C ASN A 26 -9.72 14.55 29.08
N GLN A 27 -9.34 14.55 27.78
CA GLN A 27 -9.37 15.59 26.73
C GLN A 27 -8.87 17.02 27.04
N LEU A 28 -9.22 17.61 28.18
CA LEU A 28 -8.81 18.97 28.56
C LEU A 28 -7.33 19.06 28.94
N ASP A 29 -6.74 17.98 29.46
CA ASP A 29 -5.28 17.88 29.69
C ASP A 29 -4.50 17.55 28.40
N GLN A 30 -5.17 16.98 27.38
CA GLN A 30 -4.58 16.64 26.08
C GLN A 30 -4.38 17.88 25.20
N GLU A 31 -5.19 18.94 25.36
CA GLU A 31 -4.96 20.24 24.68
C GLU A 31 -3.74 21.00 25.23
N VAL A 32 -3.26 20.66 26.44
CA VAL A 32 -2.12 21.33 27.08
C VAL A 32 -0.79 20.69 26.69
N VAL A 33 -0.81 19.45 26.21
CA VAL A 33 0.36 18.75 25.69
C VAL A 33 0.24 18.72 24.18
N ASP A 34 0.72 19.80 23.54
CA ASP A 34 0.77 19.93 22.08
C ASP A 34 1.33 18.65 21.45
N ASP A 35 0.48 17.94 20.70
CA ASP A 35 0.75 16.78 19.84
C ASP A 35 1.00 15.38 20.48
N ASP A 36 1.11 15.22 21.80
CA ASP A 36 1.40 13.91 22.42
C ASP A 36 0.16 13.23 23.05
N LEU A 37 -0.05 11.94 22.73
CA LEU A 37 -1.05 11.10 23.39
C LEU A 37 -0.63 10.83 24.85
N VAL A 38 -1.38 11.42 25.79
CA VAL A 38 -1.22 11.17 27.24
C VAL A 38 -2.19 10.09 27.70
N LEU A 39 -1.64 9.01 28.26
CA LEU A 39 -2.42 7.92 28.86
C LEU A 39 -2.54 8.12 30.38
N PRO A 40 -3.73 7.91 30.97
CA PRO A 40 -3.92 8.06 32.41
C PRO A 40 -3.26 6.93 33.20
N ILE A 41 -2.78 7.26 34.40
CA ILE A 41 -2.39 6.26 35.41
C ILE A 41 -3.60 6.02 36.30
N GLU A 42 -4.14 4.80 36.26
CA GLU A 42 -5.30 4.41 37.06
C GLU A 42 -4.88 3.54 38.24
N ASN A 43 -5.37 3.85 39.45
CA ASN A 43 -5.10 3.09 40.66
C ASN A 43 -3.60 2.91 41.00
N GLY A 44 -2.72 3.79 40.50
CA GLY A 44 -1.28 3.68 40.66
C GLY A 44 -0.63 2.58 39.79
N GLU A 45 -1.36 2.04 38.81
CA GLU A 45 -0.88 1.05 37.86
C GLU A 45 -0.83 1.62 36.44
N LEU A 46 0.17 1.20 35.67
CA LEU A 46 0.32 1.55 34.27
C LEU A 46 -0.33 0.46 33.42
N ASP A 47 -1.40 0.78 32.70
CA ASP A 47 -1.93 -0.11 31.68
C ASP A 47 -1.18 0.07 30.36
N LEU A 48 -0.31 -0.90 30.06
CA LEU A 48 0.44 -0.93 28.81
C LEU A 48 -0.33 -1.61 27.67
N ALA A 49 -1.41 -2.35 27.96
CA ALA A 49 -2.11 -3.12 26.96
C ALA A 49 -2.81 -2.21 25.94
N GLU A 50 -3.45 -1.13 26.41
CA GLU A 50 -4.07 -0.12 25.55
C GLU A 50 -3.02 0.55 24.64
N SER A 51 -1.93 1.02 25.23
CA SER A 51 -0.81 1.63 24.50
C SER A 51 -0.20 0.72 23.44
N VAL A 52 0.02 -0.55 23.79
CA VAL A 52 0.58 -1.54 22.87
C VAL A 52 -0.40 -1.85 21.74
N ALA A 53 -1.69 -2.00 22.04
CA ALA A 53 -2.71 -2.27 21.03
C ALA A 53 -2.79 -1.14 19.99
N ASP A 54 -2.82 0.11 20.45
CA ASP A 54 -2.86 1.28 19.56
C ASP A 54 -1.63 1.35 18.66
N ASN A 55 -0.44 1.15 19.23
CA ASN A 55 0.79 1.17 18.45
C ASN A 55 0.86 0.01 17.43
N ILE A 56 0.29 -1.15 17.74
CA ILE A 56 0.15 -2.23 16.75
C ILE A 56 -0.75 -1.76 15.62
N LEU A 57 -1.93 -1.19 15.92
CA LEU A 57 -2.88 -0.73 14.91
C LEU A 57 -2.31 0.36 14.01
N LEU A 58 -1.59 1.32 14.59
CA LEU A 58 -0.96 2.43 13.86
C LEU A 58 0.12 1.96 12.90
N ASN A 59 0.82 0.88 13.23
CA ASN A 59 1.92 0.36 12.43
C ASN A 59 1.53 -0.83 11.53
N ILE A 60 0.24 -1.09 11.32
CA ILE A 60 -0.18 -2.11 10.35
C ILE A 60 0.21 -1.65 8.94
N PRO A 61 1.05 -2.41 8.21
CA PRO A 61 1.46 -2.03 6.87
C PRO A 61 0.28 -2.12 5.89
N ILE A 62 0.08 -1.05 5.11
CA ILE A 62 -0.98 -0.98 4.09
C ILE A 62 -0.69 -1.94 2.93
N LYS A 63 0.59 -2.26 2.70
CA LYS A 63 1.07 -3.08 1.58
C LYS A 63 2.12 -4.06 2.08
N VAL A 64 1.95 -5.33 1.73
CA VAL A 64 2.90 -6.40 2.06
C VAL A 64 3.24 -7.12 0.76
N LEU A 65 4.48 -7.10 0.32
CA LEU A 65 4.90 -7.75 -0.93
C LEU A 65 5.81 -8.94 -0.64
N THR A 66 5.91 -9.88 -1.59
CA THR A 66 7.05 -10.80 -1.61
C THR A 66 8.32 -10.04 -2.03
N ALA A 67 9.49 -10.61 -1.75
CA ALA A 67 10.77 -10.01 -2.15
C ALA A 67 10.86 -9.83 -3.68
N GLU A 68 10.30 -10.76 -4.44
CA GLU A 68 10.26 -10.70 -5.89
C GLU A 68 9.32 -9.60 -6.39
N GLU A 69 8.14 -9.45 -5.80
CA GLU A 69 7.21 -8.37 -6.12
C GLU A 69 7.80 -6.99 -5.80
N GLU A 70 8.55 -6.85 -4.71
CA GLU A 70 9.32 -5.64 -4.38
C GLU A 70 10.44 -5.36 -5.38
N ALA A 71 11.13 -6.41 -5.85
CA ALA A 71 12.15 -6.33 -6.89
C ALA A 71 11.59 -6.04 -8.29
N GLY A 72 10.27 -5.90 -8.43
CA GLY A 72 9.61 -5.51 -9.68
C GLY A 72 8.98 -6.67 -10.46
N GLN A 73 8.74 -7.83 -9.84
CA GLN A 73 8.02 -8.92 -10.50
C GLN A 73 6.63 -8.44 -10.94
N GLY A 74 6.41 -8.53 -12.26
CA GLY A 74 5.32 -7.89 -12.99
C GLY A 74 3.92 -8.31 -12.53
N PHE A 75 2.93 -7.45 -12.79
CA PHE A 75 1.57 -7.46 -12.26
C PHE A 75 0.84 -8.81 -12.33
N VAL A 76 -0.08 -9.03 -11.38
CA VAL A 76 -0.88 -10.27 -11.33
C VAL A 76 -1.91 -10.29 -12.46
N SER A 77 -2.22 -11.49 -12.93
CA SER A 77 -3.23 -11.76 -13.95
C SER A 77 -4.05 -12.99 -13.55
N GLY A 78 -5.36 -12.94 -13.79
CA GLY A 78 -6.26 -14.07 -13.67
C GLY A 78 -6.65 -14.65 -15.04
N ASN A 79 -7.61 -15.57 -15.05
CA ASN A 79 -8.07 -16.21 -16.29
C ASN A 79 -8.67 -15.21 -17.28
N ASP A 80 -9.43 -14.24 -16.78
CA ASP A 80 -10.20 -13.30 -17.59
C ASP A 80 -9.81 -11.83 -17.36
N TRP A 81 -8.74 -11.57 -16.59
CA TRP A 81 -8.29 -10.22 -16.28
C TRP A 81 -6.77 -10.15 -16.16
N GLN A 82 -6.21 -8.99 -16.48
CA GLN A 82 -4.79 -8.70 -16.30
C GLN A 82 -4.66 -7.30 -15.74
N VAL A 83 -3.85 -7.14 -14.69
CA VAL A 83 -3.43 -5.81 -14.23
C VAL A 83 -2.26 -5.37 -15.11
N MET A 84 -2.35 -4.15 -15.62
CA MET A 84 -1.31 -3.51 -16.43
C MET A 84 -1.19 -2.05 -15.99
N THR A 85 -0.05 -1.43 -16.29
CA THR A 85 0.12 0.01 -16.08
C THR A 85 -0.75 0.80 -17.04
N GLU A 86 -1.07 2.04 -16.67
CA GLU A 86 -1.81 2.94 -17.54
C GLU A 86 -1.08 3.16 -18.88
N GLU A 87 0.25 3.27 -18.85
CA GLU A 87 1.08 3.46 -20.04
C GLU A 87 1.00 2.26 -21.00
N GLU A 88 1.06 1.03 -20.47
CA GLU A 88 0.87 -0.19 -21.27
C GLU A 88 -0.53 -0.25 -21.88
N TYR A 89 -1.56 0.14 -21.14
CA TYR A 89 -2.93 0.19 -21.64
C TYR A 89 -3.06 1.20 -22.79
N GLN A 90 -2.55 2.43 -22.62
CA GLN A 90 -2.60 3.46 -23.66
C GLN A 90 -1.84 3.05 -24.92
N ALA A 91 -0.67 2.42 -24.78
CA ALA A 91 0.10 1.88 -25.90
C ALA A 91 -0.70 0.82 -26.67
N GLN A 92 -1.34 -0.13 -25.98
CA GLN A 92 -2.19 -1.13 -26.63
C GLN A 92 -3.40 -0.52 -27.35
N GLN A 93 -4.02 0.50 -26.76
CA GLN A 93 -5.16 1.19 -27.37
C GLN A 93 -4.75 1.97 -28.63
N ALA A 94 -3.55 2.56 -28.65
CA ALA A 94 -3.00 3.21 -29.83
C ALA A 94 -2.76 2.21 -30.98
N VAL A 95 -2.15 1.06 -30.68
CA VAL A 95 -1.93 -0.02 -31.67
C VAL A 95 -3.26 -0.53 -32.22
N LYS A 96 -4.24 -0.84 -31.35
CA LYS A 96 -5.58 -1.27 -31.79
C LYS A 96 -6.27 -0.24 -32.68
N LYS A 97 -6.05 1.05 -32.43
CA LYS A 97 -6.61 2.14 -33.25
C LYS A 97 -5.92 2.22 -34.62
N GLU A 98 -4.62 1.96 -34.70
CA GLU A 98 -3.90 1.84 -35.97
C GLU A 98 -4.38 0.62 -36.77
N GLU A 99 -4.56 -0.54 -36.12
CA GLU A 99 -5.05 -1.76 -36.77
C GLU A 99 -6.49 -1.66 -37.27
N ASN A 100 -7.37 -0.95 -36.54
CA ASN A 100 -8.75 -0.70 -36.96
C ASN A 100 -8.91 0.57 -37.82
N SER A 101 -7.81 1.18 -38.24
CA SER A 101 -7.83 2.34 -39.13
C SER A 101 -8.28 1.91 -40.54
N PRO A 102 -9.08 2.73 -41.25
CA PRO A 102 -9.45 2.45 -42.64
C PRO A 102 -8.23 2.40 -43.60
N PHE A 103 -7.05 2.83 -43.14
CA PHE A 103 -5.79 2.75 -43.88
C PHE A 103 -4.92 1.53 -43.51
N ALA A 104 -5.35 0.68 -42.57
CA ALA A 104 -4.58 -0.49 -42.12
C ALA A 104 -4.28 -1.47 -43.28
N GLY A 105 -5.16 -1.54 -44.29
CA GLY A 105 -4.93 -2.34 -45.51
C GLY A 105 -3.83 -1.80 -46.44
N LEU A 106 -3.26 -0.62 -46.15
CA LEU A 106 -2.11 -0.06 -46.87
C LEU A 106 -0.77 -0.36 -46.18
N GLN A 107 -0.79 -1.00 -45.00
CA GLN A 107 0.41 -1.48 -44.33
C GLN A 107 1.08 -2.57 -45.20
N GLY A 108 2.33 -2.34 -45.62
CA GLY A 108 3.07 -3.25 -46.51
C GLY A 108 2.88 -3.04 -48.01
N LEU A 109 2.21 -1.96 -48.43
CA LEU A 109 2.06 -1.58 -49.85
C LEU A 109 3.41 -1.38 -50.58
N PHE A 110 4.48 -1.10 -49.84
CA PHE A 110 5.82 -0.81 -50.37
C PHE A 110 6.85 -1.93 -50.09
N ASP A 111 6.44 -3.04 -49.48
CA ASP A 111 7.36 -4.14 -49.12
C ASP A 111 7.67 -5.08 -50.31
N GLY A 112 7.24 -4.70 -51.52
CA GLY A 112 7.26 -5.54 -52.73
C GLY A 112 8.04 -5.01 -53.93
N ASP A 113 8.93 -4.03 -53.76
CA ASP A 113 9.80 -3.54 -54.84
C ASP A 113 11.29 -3.84 -54.55
N GLU A 114 11.66 -5.13 -54.61
CA GLU A 114 13.01 -5.60 -54.97
C GLU A 114 12.93 -6.70 -56.04
#